data_AF-A0A6L8QBS4-F1
#
_entry.id   AF-A0A6L8QBS4-F1
#
_cell.length_a   1.000
_cell.length_b   1.000
_cell.length_c   1.000
_cell.angle_alpha   90.00
_cell.angle_beta   90.00
_cell.angle_gamma   90.00
#
_symmetry.space_group_name_H-M   'P 1'
#
loop_
_entity.id
_entity.type
_entity.pdbx_description
1 polymer ?
#
loop_
_entity_poly.entity_id
_entity_poly.type
_entity_poly.pdbx_seq_one_letter_code
_entity_poly.pdbx_strand_id
1 'polypeptide(L)'
;MVMQLSGLSTKQSNQDESRKMRSFQEPQKVKNWGASLKLTIQPDFTIRYGAAFLCLYLSLVISIPVWGFSPPPSEDIPKSFDYKGKSVKLKNLTNPFKNEPEVIKKGGTLYTKHCFFCHGDLLDGNGVFGKSFFPPPADFTRLDSILSRPQAYTFWRIMKGGQGLPEKYEPWNSAMPAWEGTLSEKDAWKIISYIYDTASERHAKPGKQNPPSLERGKQVYLDKCAYCHGEKGKGDGPAADYSMPQPRNLTKGHIKIRSTPFGKIPTDADLMNVINNGLRSTTMPGWKHLPENDRKSLLIYIKSLSKKFAKFKKRGKKHKITKAGKAPPLSPESIERGKELFMTQCSGCHGVEGRGDGVATQRIVDFSSSAIWPRNLSQPWTFRRGSTRADIFKTLRTGLSTSAMPKFSERIFKNEQIWDIVNFVTTLAPPTQPKMKSPIHAKKVTGEITDDPNDPVWQDAQASFIPL
;
A
#
# COMPACT_ATOMS: atom_id res chain seq x y z
N MET A 1 39.40 -35.38 31.57
CA MET A 1 40.50 -34.49 31.15
C MET A 1 40.15 -33.10 31.63
N VAL A 2 40.77 -32.73 32.75
CA VAL A 2 40.55 -31.50 33.51
C VAL A 2 41.41 -30.41 32.90
N MET A 3 40.87 -29.20 32.70
CA MET A 3 41.68 -27.99 32.82
C MET A 3 40.79 -26.79 33.18
N GLN A 4 40.90 -26.42 34.45
CA GLN A 4 40.55 -25.12 35.01
C GLN A 4 41.56 -24.06 34.52
N LEU A 5 41.09 -22.82 34.36
CA LEU A 5 41.91 -21.64 34.68
C LEU A 5 41.04 -20.61 35.44
N SER A 6 41.37 -20.46 36.72
CA SER A 6 41.28 -19.24 37.54
C SER A 6 41.81 -18.03 36.77
N GLY A 7 41.29 -16.81 36.84
CA GLY A 7 40.82 -16.06 38.00
C GLY A 7 41.77 -14.88 38.21
N LEU A 8 41.30 -13.63 38.08
CA LEU A 8 41.96 -12.45 38.65
C LEU A 8 40.90 -11.38 38.95
N SER A 9 40.89 -11.00 40.22
CA SER A 9 40.08 -9.95 40.85
C SER A 9 41.01 -8.78 41.17
N THR A 10 40.59 -7.55 40.88
CA THR A 10 41.09 -6.35 41.59
C THR A 10 40.02 -5.26 41.65
N LYS A 11 39.45 -5.14 42.85
CA LYS A 11 39.08 -3.93 43.63
C LYS A 11 38.76 -2.59 42.94
N GLN A 12 37.58 -2.09 43.34
CA GLN A 12 37.15 -0.71 43.57
C GLN A 12 38.23 0.33 43.95
N SER A 13 38.07 1.55 43.43
CA SER A 13 38.18 2.79 44.22
C SER A 13 37.33 3.93 43.64
N ASN A 14 36.69 4.67 44.55
CA ASN A 14 35.79 5.82 44.37
C ASN A 14 36.45 7.10 43.82
N GLN A 15 35.60 7.98 43.28
CA GLN A 15 35.46 9.45 43.50
C GLN A 15 35.13 10.13 42.15
N ASP A 16 33.90 10.59 41.94
CA ASP A 16 33.37 11.89 42.39
C ASP A 16 34.09 13.06 41.70
N GLU A 17 33.57 13.47 40.54
CA GLU A 17 33.81 14.83 40.05
C GLU A 17 32.55 15.42 39.42
N SER A 18 31.99 16.37 40.17
CA SER A 18 30.85 17.19 39.82
C SER A 18 31.20 18.29 38.80
N ARG A 19 30.18 18.68 38.02
CA ARG A 19 29.82 20.08 37.72
C ARG A 19 30.78 20.89 36.83
N LYS A 20 30.32 21.15 35.59
CA LYS A 20 30.45 22.49 34.97
C LYS A 20 29.27 22.80 34.04
N MET A 21 28.45 23.73 34.53
CA MET A 21 27.41 24.45 33.80
C MET A 21 28.00 25.21 32.60
N ARG A 22 27.28 25.25 31.48
CA ARG A 22 27.26 26.41 30.59
C ARG A 22 25.81 26.77 30.28
N SER A 23 25.40 27.90 30.82
CA SER A 23 24.20 28.64 30.45
C SER A 23 24.29 29.06 28.98
N PHE A 24 23.19 28.90 28.25
CA PHE A 24 22.98 29.62 27.00
C PHE A 24 21.70 30.44 27.10
N GLN A 25 21.84 31.68 26.67
CA GLN A 25 21.04 32.85 26.96
C GLN A 25 19.64 32.82 26.32
N GLU A 26 18.68 33.43 27.00
CA GLU A 26 17.38 33.82 26.47
C GLU A 26 17.54 34.81 25.29
N PRO A 27 16.71 34.71 24.23
CA PRO A 27 16.69 35.71 23.18
C PRO A 27 15.95 36.98 23.62
N GLN A 28 16.60 38.12 23.39
CA GLN A 28 16.15 39.46 23.74
C GLN A 28 14.86 39.90 23.03
N LYS A 29 14.02 40.61 23.79
CA LYS A 29 12.86 41.38 23.31
C LYS A 29 13.30 42.49 22.34
N VAL A 30 12.79 42.47 21.11
CA VAL A 30 12.92 43.59 20.16
C VAL A 30 11.76 44.56 20.36
N LYS A 31 12.11 45.84 20.55
CA LYS A 31 11.21 46.98 20.74
C LYS A 31 10.53 47.39 19.43
N ASN A 32 9.22 47.61 19.51
CA ASN A 32 8.40 48.30 18.51
C ASN A 32 8.90 49.74 18.28
N TRP A 33 9.12 50.12 17.02
CA TRP A 33 9.13 51.51 16.57
C TRP A 33 8.16 51.64 15.41
N GLY A 34 7.09 52.40 15.62
CA GLY A 34 6.13 52.77 14.60
C GLY A 34 6.61 53.99 13.82
N ALA A 35 6.57 53.90 12.50
CA ALA A 35 6.54 55.06 11.61
C ALA A 35 5.63 54.73 10.43
N SER A 36 4.47 55.37 10.39
CA SER A 36 3.47 55.27 9.33
C SER A 36 3.86 56.17 8.15
N LEU A 37 4.28 55.58 7.04
CA LEU A 37 4.34 56.27 5.74
C LEU A 37 3.02 56.02 4.98
N LYS A 38 2.22 57.06 4.80
CA LYS A 38 1.09 57.04 3.85
C LYS A 38 1.66 57.22 2.43
N LEU A 39 1.68 56.15 1.65
CA LEU A 39 1.87 56.24 0.19
C LEU A 39 0.48 56.20 -0.47
N THR A 40 0.09 57.32 -1.08
CA THR A 40 -1.13 57.43 -1.88
C THR A 40 -0.84 56.89 -3.28
N ILE A 41 -1.42 55.74 -3.64
CA ILE A 41 -1.33 55.16 -4.99
C ILE A 41 -2.71 55.28 -5.64
N GLN A 42 -2.80 55.95 -6.79
CA GLN A 42 -4.03 56.08 -7.58
C GLN A 42 -4.40 54.75 -8.30
N PRO A 43 -5.69 54.41 -8.49
CA PRO A 43 -6.10 53.02 -8.72
C PRO A 43 -6.07 52.52 -10.17
N ASP A 44 -5.78 53.35 -11.18
CA ASP A 44 -6.16 53.00 -12.57
C ASP A 44 -5.04 52.52 -13.49
N PHE A 45 -3.81 52.36 -13.03
CA PHE A 45 -2.68 51.94 -13.89
C PHE A 45 -2.29 50.46 -13.77
N THR A 46 -2.70 49.77 -12.71
CA THR A 46 -2.24 48.39 -12.37
C THR A 46 -3.10 47.28 -12.95
N ILE A 47 -4.32 47.56 -13.41
CA ILE A 47 -5.29 46.49 -13.72
C ILE A 47 -5.15 45.94 -15.15
N ARG A 48 -4.73 46.76 -16.13
CA ARG A 48 -4.66 46.32 -17.54
C ARG A 48 -3.40 45.55 -17.92
N TYR A 49 -2.25 45.81 -17.27
CA TYR A 49 -1.01 45.08 -17.54
C TYR A 49 -0.76 43.90 -16.59
N GLY A 50 -1.38 43.89 -15.40
CA GLY A 50 -1.30 42.76 -14.46
C GLY A 50 -2.03 41.51 -14.95
N ALA A 51 -3.18 41.66 -15.63
CA ALA A 51 -3.93 40.53 -16.16
C ALA A 51 -3.24 39.84 -17.34
N ALA A 52 -2.53 40.60 -18.19
CA ALA A 52 -1.79 40.06 -19.33
C ALA A 52 -0.56 39.24 -18.87
N PHE A 53 0.17 39.72 -17.86
CA PHE A 53 1.30 38.97 -17.28
C PHE A 53 0.84 37.77 -16.44
N LEU A 54 -0.28 37.86 -15.73
CA LEU A 54 -0.82 36.73 -14.97
C LEU A 54 -1.34 35.62 -15.90
N CYS A 55 -1.96 35.96 -17.04
CA CYS A 55 -2.35 34.99 -18.06
C CYS A 55 -1.16 34.40 -18.82
N LEU A 56 -0.10 35.17 -19.09
CA LEU A 56 1.12 34.64 -19.72
C LEU A 56 1.89 33.72 -18.75
N TYR A 57 1.92 34.04 -17.46
CA TYR A 57 2.51 33.17 -16.43
C TYR A 57 1.63 31.93 -16.18
N LEU A 58 0.29 32.05 -16.11
CA LEU A 58 -0.60 30.89 -15.99
C LEU A 58 -0.57 29.96 -17.23
N SER A 59 -0.22 30.47 -18.41
CA SER A 59 -0.04 29.65 -19.62
C SER A 59 1.39 29.10 -19.78
N LEU A 60 2.39 29.65 -19.09
CA LEU A 60 3.75 29.11 -19.02
C LEU A 60 4.00 28.18 -17.81
N VAL A 61 3.09 28.12 -16.84
CA VAL A 61 2.98 26.99 -15.90
C VAL A 61 2.04 25.93 -16.45
N ILE A 62 2.23 25.52 -17.72
CA ILE A 62 1.95 24.13 -18.06
C ILE A 62 2.91 23.36 -17.20
N SER A 63 2.38 22.76 -16.14
CA SER A 63 3.09 21.82 -15.31
C SER A 63 3.68 20.78 -16.25
N ILE A 64 4.98 20.91 -16.58
CA ILE A 64 5.72 19.82 -17.19
C ILE A 64 5.53 18.69 -16.19
N PRO A 65 4.83 17.61 -16.56
CA PRO A 65 4.57 16.54 -15.62
C PRO A 65 5.93 16.07 -15.15
N VAL A 66 6.12 16.13 -13.84
CA VAL A 66 7.33 15.68 -13.16
C VAL A 66 7.43 14.18 -13.42
N TRP A 67 8.13 13.84 -14.51
CA TRP A 67 8.74 12.56 -14.84
C TRP A 67 7.94 11.33 -14.38
N GLY A 68 6.67 11.28 -14.82
CA GLY A 68 6.07 10.00 -15.14
C GLY A 68 6.59 9.61 -16.53
N PHE A 69 6.94 8.34 -16.72
CA PHE A 69 7.26 7.80 -18.04
C PHE A 69 6.10 8.14 -19.00
N SER A 70 6.22 9.22 -19.78
CA SER A 70 5.27 9.51 -20.85
C SER A 70 5.38 8.35 -21.82
N PRO A 71 4.30 7.58 -22.05
CA PRO A 71 4.39 6.42 -22.91
C PRO A 71 4.80 6.92 -24.31
N PRO A 72 5.88 6.38 -24.90
CA PRO A 72 6.52 7.01 -26.06
C PRO A 72 5.56 7.05 -27.25
N PRO A 73 5.66 8.04 -28.15
CA PRO A 73 4.84 8.16 -29.34
C PRO A 73 4.61 6.84 -30.10
N SER A 74 3.48 6.74 -30.80
CA SER A 74 3.16 5.55 -31.61
C SER A 74 4.21 5.29 -32.71
N GLU A 75 4.92 6.33 -33.14
CA GLU A 75 5.99 6.28 -34.13
C GLU A 75 7.22 5.49 -33.65
N ASP A 76 7.47 5.51 -32.35
CA ASP A 76 8.63 4.85 -31.75
C ASP A 76 8.38 3.31 -31.66
N ILE A 77 7.11 2.86 -31.71
CA ILE A 77 6.78 1.43 -31.60
C ILE A 77 7.49 0.62 -32.70
N PRO A 78 8.21 -0.47 -32.34
CA PRO A 78 8.90 -1.27 -33.35
C PRO A 78 7.93 -1.87 -34.35
N LYS A 79 8.23 -1.75 -35.65
CA LYS A 79 7.38 -2.31 -36.73
C LYS A 79 7.35 -3.85 -36.71
N SER A 80 8.42 -4.47 -36.23
CA SER A 80 8.59 -5.91 -36.10
C SER A 80 9.50 -6.28 -34.94
N PHE A 81 9.39 -7.52 -34.47
CA PHE A 81 10.24 -8.08 -33.44
C PHE A 81 10.51 -9.56 -33.71
N ASP A 82 11.63 -10.07 -33.23
CA ASP A 82 11.98 -11.48 -33.38
C ASP A 82 11.25 -12.30 -32.33
N TYR A 83 10.60 -13.40 -32.71
CA TYR A 83 9.88 -14.28 -31.80
C TYR A 83 10.08 -15.72 -32.26
N LYS A 84 10.58 -16.58 -31.37
CA LYS A 84 10.95 -17.97 -31.72
C LYS A 84 11.78 -18.08 -33.01
N GLY A 85 12.75 -17.19 -33.19
CA GLY A 85 13.64 -17.16 -34.37
C GLY A 85 13.00 -16.65 -35.67
N LYS A 86 11.78 -16.11 -35.63
CA LYS A 86 11.10 -15.52 -36.79
C LYS A 86 10.82 -14.05 -36.58
N SER A 87 10.99 -13.25 -37.63
CA SER A 87 10.61 -11.83 -37.60
C SER A 87 9.08 -11.69 -37.74
N VAL A 88 8.42 -11.20 -36.69
CA VAL A 88 6.96 -10.99 -36.63
C VAL A 88 6.65 -9.50 -36.83
N LYS A 89 5.81 -9.18 -37.81
CA LYS A 89 5.33 -7.80 -38.06
C LYS A 89 4.14 -7.49 -37.14
N LEU A 90 4.24 -6.45 -36.31
CA LEU A 90 3.16 -6.07 -35.39
C LEU A 90 1.85 -5.76 -36.10
N LYS A 91 1.92 -5.10 -37.26
CA LYS A 91 0.73 -4.74 -38.05
C LYS A 91 -0.10 -5.95 -38.53
N ASN A 92 0.52 -7.13 -38.65
CA ASN A 92 -0.16 -8.34 -39.13
C ASN A 92 -0.58 -9.25 -37.96
N LEU A 93 -0.21 -8.89 -36.73
CA LEU A 93 -0.45 -9.71 -35.56
C LEU A 93 -1.78 -9.31 -34.93
N THR A 94 -2.77 -10.19 -34.99
CA THR A 94 -4.12 -9.93 -34.50
C THR A 94 -4.49 -10.90 -33.38
N ASN A 95 -5.34 -10.43 -32.47
CA ASN A 95 -5.89 -11.28 -31.43
C ASN A 95 -6.87 -12.29 -32.06
N PRO A 96 -6.62 -13.61 -31.93
CA PRO A 96 -7.49 -14.62 -32.55
C PRO A 96 -8.80 -14.84 -31.76
N PHE A 97 -8.92 -14.29 -30.55
CA PHE A 97 -10.11 -14.48 -29.72
C PHE A 97 -11.09 -13.31 -29.86
N LYS A 98 -12.38 -13.65 -29.86
CA LYS A 98 -13.46 -12.69 -29.64
C LYS A 98 -13.55 -12.33 -28.16
N ASN A 99 -14.20 -11.21 -27.85
CA ASN A 99 -14.47 -10.77 -26.46
C ASN A 99 -15.60 -11.62 -25.85
N GLU A 100 -15.36 -12.91 -25.69
CA GLU A 100 -16.30 -13.87 -25.09
C GLU A 100 -16.06 -13.98 -23.57
N PRO A 101 -17.11 -14.14 -22.75
CA PRO A 101 -16.98 -14.18 -21.29
C PRO A 101 -16.00 -15.25 -20.77
N GLU A 102 -15.97 -16.44 -21.38
CA GLU A 102 -15.06 -17.52 -20.98
C GLU A 102 -13.58 -17.19 -21.28
N VAL A 103 -13.32 -16.51 -22.40
CA VAL A 103 -11.98 -16.02 -22.76
C VAL A 103 -11.52 -14.98 -21.74
N ILE A 104 -12.39 -14.01 -21.40
CA ILE A 104 -12.10 -12.96 -20.42
C ILE A 104 -11.85 -13.56 -19.04
N LYS A 105 -12.68 -14.51 -18.59
CA LYS A 105 -12.52 -15.20 -17.29
C LYS A 105 -11.20 -15.98 -17.22
N LYS A 106 -10.84 -16.68 -18.29
CA LYS A 106 -9.56 -17.40 -18.36
C LYS A 106 -8.38 -16.42 -18.39
N GLY A 107 -8.50 -15.33 -19.16
CA GLY A 107 -7.55 -14.23 -19.21
C GLY A 107 -7.31 -13.59 -17.86
N GLY A 108 -8.37 -13.29 -17.12
CA GLY A 108 -8.31 -12.76 -15.76
C GLY A 108 -7.60 -13.71 -14.81
N THR A 109 -7.90 -15.01 -14.87
CA THR A 109 -7.20 -16.03 -14.08
C THR A 109 -5.69 -16.03 -14.36
N LEU A 110 -5.29 -15.94 -15.63
CA LEU A 110 -3.88 -15.89 -16.03
C LEU A 110 -3.21 -14.58 -15.61
N TYR A 111 -3.90 -13.45 -15.79
CA TYR A 111 -3.44 -12.14 -15.34
C TYR A 111 -3.20 -12.12 -13.82
N THR A 112 -4.15 -12.65 -13.04
CA THR A 112 -4.00 -12.79 -11.59
C THR A 112 -2.86 -13.73 -11.22
N LYS A 113 -2.44 -14.68 -12.07
CA LYS A 113 -1.28 -15.55 -11.77
C LYS A 113 0.06 -14.89 -12.05
N HIS A 114 0.12 -14.03 -13.06
CA HIS A 114 1.39 -13.61 -13.64
C HIS A 114 1.66 -12.11 -13.54
N CYS A 115 0.61 -11.28 -13.53
CA CYS A 115 0.75 -9.84 -13.79
C CYS A 115 0.33 -8.94 -12.62
N PHE A 116 -0.67 -9.37 -11.83
CA PHE A 116 -1.35 -8.49 -10.86
C PHE A 116 -0.47 -7.97 -9.71
N PHE A 117 0.63 -8.65 -9.37
CA PHE A 117 1.51 -8.20 -8.30
C PHE A 117 2.24 -6.89 -8.62
N CYS A 118 2.49 -6.63 -9.90
CA CYS A 118 3.06 -5.39 -10.38
C CYS A 118 1.95 -4.44 -10.87
N HIS A 119 1.07 -4.93 -11.74
CA HIS A 119 0.08 -4.09 -12.43
C HIS A 119 -1.21 -3.84 -11.64
N GLY A 120 -1.40 -4.53 -10.51
CA GLY A 120 -2.57 -4.38 -9.63
C GLY A 120 -3.81 -5.13 -10.13
N ASP A 121 -4.69 -5.51 -9.19
CA ASP A 121 -6.00 -6.11 -9.50
C ASP A 121 -6.94 -5.12 -10.24
N LEU A 122 -6.66 -3.82 -10.09
CA LEU A 122 -7.37 -2.73 -10.74
C LEU A 122 -6.75 -2.28 -12.07
N LEU A 123 -5.71 -2.96 -12.54
CA LEU A 123 -4.95 -2.63 -13.76
C LEU A 123 -4.31 -1.24 -13.75
N ASP A 124 -4.13 -0.65 -12.56
CA ASP A 124 -3.73 0.75 -12.35
C ASP A 124 -2.24 0.93 -12.04
N GLY A 125 -1.43 -0.12 -12.21
CA GLY A 125 0.00 -0.10 -11.88
C GLY A 125 0.29 -0.12 -10.38
N ASN A 126 -0.74 -0.17 -9.52
CA ASN A 126 -0.60 -0.13 -8.06
C ASN A 126 -0.64 -1.53 -7.44
N GLY A 127 0.01 -2.52 -8.08
CA GLY A 127 0.24 -3.82 -7.48
C GLY A 127 1.07 -3.71 -6.18
N VAL A 128 1.15 -4.80 -5.41
CA VAL A 128 1.87 -4.80 -4.12
C VAL A 128 3.34 -4.39 -4.28
N PHE A 129 3.96 -4.68 -5.43
CA PHE A 129 5.33 -4.30 -5.78
C PHE A 129 5.39 -3.09 -6.72
N GLY A 130 4.26 -2.48 -7.09
CA GLY A 130 4.23 -1.45 -8.13
C GLY A 130 5.08 -0.22 -7.82
N LYS A 131 5.24 0.11 -6.53
CA LYS A 131 6.07 1.23 -6.07
C LYS A 131 7.55 0.89 -5.90
N SER A 132 7.94 -0.36 -6.11
CA SER A 132 9.32 -0.82 -5.98
C SER A 132 10.11 -0.73 -7.29
N PHE A 133 9.46 -0.42 -8.41
CA PHE A 133 10.08 -0.38 -9.73
C PHE A 133 10.17 1.05 -10.28
N PHE A 134 11.25 1.32 -11.00
CA PHE A 134 11.42 2.52 -11.80
C PHE A 134 11.85 2.12 -13.23
N PRO A 135 11.10 2.51 -14.29
CA PRO A 135 9.79 3.16 -14.22
C PRO A 135 8.73 2.28 -13.52
N PRO A 136 7.65 2.88 -12.96
CA PRO A 136 6.58 2.10 -12.34
C PRO A 136 5.87 1.22 -13.39
N PRO A 137 5.22 0.11 -12.97
CA PRO A 137 4.40 -0.69 -13.88
C PRO A 137 3.32 0.16 -14.55
N ALA A 138 3.04 -0.16 -15.80
CA ALA A 138 2.05 0.57 -16.59
C ALA A 138 0.67 0.54 -15.93
N ASP A 139 0.05 1.72 -15.85
CA ASP A 139 -1.37 1.91 -15.57
C ASP A 139 -2.16 1.73 -16.87
N PHE A 140 -2.84 0.60 -17.01
CA PHE A 140 -3.63 0.26 -18.20
C PHE A 140 -4.99 0.98 -18.22
N THR A 141 -5.38 1.61 -17.12
CA THR A 141 -6.64 2.36 -17.03
C THR A 141 -6.53 3.74 -17.68
N ARG A 142 -5.33 4.23 -18.02
CA ARG A 142 -5.19 5.49 -18.73
C ARG A 142 -5.52 5.33 -20.22
N LEU A 143 -6.22 6.32 -20.79
CA LEU A 143 -6.58 6.31 -22.21
C LEU A 143 -5.35 6.38 -23.14
N ASP A 144 -4.26 7.01 -22.69
CA ASP A 144 -2.99 7.11 -23.42
C ASP A 144 -2.04 5.91 -23.22
N SER A 145 -2.49 4.88 -22.49
CA SER A 145 -1.73 3.65 -22.21
C SER A 145 -1.99 2.56 -23.27
N ILE A 146 -2.38 1.35 -22.89
CA ILE A 146 -2.65 0.24 -23.82
C ILE A 146 -3.90 0.50 -24.69
N LEU A 147 -4.86 1.29 -24.21
CA LEU A 147 -6.12 1.55 -24.93
C LEU A 147 -5.91 2.39 -26.20
N SER A 148 -4.87 3.21 -26.27
CA SER A 148 -4.50 3.97 -27.47
C SER A 148 -3.63 3.17 -28.45
N ARG A 149 -3.31 1.90 -28.15
CA ARG A 149 -2.37 1.07 -28.92
C ARG A 149 -3.04 -0.17 -29.49
N PRO A 150 -2.62 -0.66 -30.68
CA PRO A 150 -3.05 -1.95 -31.18
C PRO A 150 -2.72 -3.08 -30.20
N GLN A 151 -3.58 -4.08 -30.07
CA GLN A 151 -3.34 -5.21 -29.14
C GLN A 151 -2.03 -5.96 -29.43
N ALA A 152 -1.54 -5.94 -30.67
CA ALA A 152 -0.23 -6.45 -31.07
C ALA A 152 0.93 -5.83 -30.28
N TYR A 153 0.84 -4.54 -29.94
CA TYR A 153 1.84 -3.87 -29.08
C TYR A 153 1.88 -4.52 -27.71
N THR A 154 0.72 -4.74 -27.10
CA THR A 154 0.62 -5.37 -25.78
C THR A 154 1.13 -6.81 -25.80
N PHE A 155 0.87 -7.55 -26.89
CA PHE A 155 1.46 -8.88 -27.09
C PHE A 155 2.99 -8.84 -27.11
N TRP A 156 3.58 -7.93 -27.89
CA TRP A 156 5.03 -7.77 -27.94
C TRP A 156 5.61 -7.42 -26.55
N ARG A 157 4.98 -6.49 -25.83
CA ARG A 157 5.41 -6.11 -24.47
C ARG A 157 5.36 -7.27 -23.50
N ILE A 158 4.34 -8.12 -23.57
CA ILE A 158 4.26 -9.32 -22.72
C ILE A 158 5.36 -10.31 -23.08
N MET A 159 5.54 -10.61 -24.37
CA MET A 159 6.52 -11.62 -24.80
C MET A 159 7.96 -11.21 -24.51
N LYS A 160 8.29 -9.95 -24.76
CA LYS A 160 9.68 -9.44 -24.65
C LYS A 160 10.01 -8.77 -23.34
N GLY A 161 9.01 -8.38 -22.56
CA GLY A 161 9.21 -7.64 -21.32
C GLY A 161 9.81 -6.26 -21.57
N GLY A 162 10.64 -5.81 -20.63
CA GLY A 162 11.43 -4.59 -20.69
C GLY A 162 12.89 -4.80 -20.33
N GLN A 163 13.22 -5.79 -19.49
CA GLN A 163 14.57 -5.94 -18.96
C GLN A 163 15.54 -6.48 -20.01
N GLY A 164 16.65 -5.78 -20.22
CA GLY A 164 17.71 -6.23 -21.15
C GLY A 164 17.31 -6.13 -22.63
N LEU A 165 16.29 -5.33 -22.95
CA LEU A 165 15.97 -5.01 -24.34
C LEU A 165 17.17 -4.29 -24.99
N PRO A 166 17.55 -4.65 -26.24
CA PRO A 166 18.56 -3.93 -27.01
C PRO A 166 18.26 -2.42 -27.12
N GLU A 167 19.31 -1.60 -27.27
CA GLU A 167 19.25 -0.13 -27.37
C GLU A 167 18.27 0.37 -28.44
N LYS A 168 18.12 -0.36 -29.56
CA LYS A 168 17.11 -0.07 -30.60
C LYS A 168 15.64 -0.12 -30.13
N TYR A 169 15.39 -0.61 -28.92
CA TYR A 169 14.09 -0.62 -28.24
C TYR A 169 14.09 0.31 -27.01
N GLU A 170 15.00 1.26 -26.94
CA GLU A 170 14.80 2.41 -26.06
C GLU A 170 13.61 3.24 -26.57
N PRO A 171 12.81 3.85 -25.68
CA PRO A 171 13.01 3.96 -24.23
C PRO A 171 12.31 2.86 -23.40
N TRP A 172 11.93 1.71 -23.96
CA TRP A 172 11.05 0.73 -23.28
C TRP A 172 11.73 -0.18 -22.24
N ASN A 173 12.97 0.09 -21.85
CA ASN A 173 13.67 -0.68 -20.82
C ASN A 173 12.98 -0.52 -19.46
N SER A 174 12.59 -1.64 -18.84
CA SER A 174 11.86 -1.66 -17.56
C SER A 174 12.06 -2.97 -16.82
N ALA A 175 11.63 -3.04 -15.56
CA ALA A 175 11.67 -4.28 -14.77
C ALA A 175 10.61 -5.34 -15.20
N MET A 176 9.88 -5.11 -16.30
CA MET A 176 8.90 -6.08 -16.80
C MET A 176 9.65 -7.33 -17.32
N PRO A 177 9.40 -8.53 -16.79
CA PRO A 177 10.05 -9.74 -17.28
C PRO A 177 9.53 -10.12 -18.67
N ALA A 178 10.36 -10.82 -19.43
CA ALA A 178 9.93 -11.48 -20.66
C ALA A 178 9.09 -12.72 -20.31
N TRP A 179 7.89 -12.83 -20.89
CA TRP A 179 7.03 -14.01 -20.71
C TRP A 179 7.14 -15.01 -21.85
N GLU A 180 7.94 -14.73 -22.89
CA GLU A 180 8.32 -15.74 -23.87
C GLU A 180 9.01 -16.93 -23.18
N GLY A 181 8.66 -18.15 -23.59
CA GLY A 181 9.12 -19.38 -22.95
C GLY A 181 8.32 -19.79 -21.70
N THR A 182 7.61 -18.85 -21.07
CA THR A 182 6.73 -19.15 -19.92
C THR A 182 5.25 -19.20 -20.30
N LEU A 183 4.78 -18.24 -21.10
CA LEU A 183 3.40 -18.18 -21.57
C LEU A 183 3.28 -18.67 -23.01
N SER A 184 2.18 -19.39 -23.29
CA SER A 184 1.77 -19.68 -24.66
C SER A 184 1.20 -18.44 -25.34
N GLU A 185 1.27 -18.37 -26.67
CA GLU A 185 0.67 -17.26 -27.44
C GLU A 185 -0.83 -17.14 -27.17
N LYS A 186 -1.52 -18.28 -27.11
CA LYS A 186 -2.95 -18.35 -26.80
C LYS A 186 -3.26 -17.77 -25.42
N ASP A 187 -2.42 -18.02 -24.43
CA ASP A 187 -2.66 -17.54 -23.07
C ASP A 187 -2.34 -16.05 -22.94
N ALA A 188 -1.30 -15.55 -23.62
CA ALA A 188 -1.05 -14.12 -23.70
C ALA A 188 -2.20 -13.36 -24.37
N TRP A 189 -2.77 -13.89 -25.45
CA TRP A 189 -3.94 -13.27 -26.07
C TRP A 189 -5.18 -13.24 -25.18
N LYS A 190 -5.42 -14.29 -24.37
CA LYS A 190 -6.51 -14.27 -23.37
C LYS A 190 -6.26 -13.21 -22.29
N ILE A 191 -5.02 -13.08 -21.81
CA ILE A 191 -4.64 -12.00 -20.86
C ILE A 191 -4.92 -10.64 -21.49
N ILE A 192 -4.54 -10.43 -22.75
CA ILE A 192 -4.78 -9.19 -23.47
C ILE A 192 -6.27 -8.90 -23.60
N SER A 193 -7.10 -9.89 -23.98
CA SER A 193 -8.56 -9.73 -24.02
C SER A 193 -9.11 -9.27 -22.66
N TYR A 194 -8.66 -9.87 -21.56
CA TYR A 194 -9.05 -9.45 -20.21
C TYR A 194 -8.61 -8.03 -19.86
N ILE A 195 -7.36 -7.66 -20.14
CA ILE A 195 -6.81 -6.32 -19.84
C ILE A 195 -7.61 -5.26 -20.59
N TYR A 196 -7.83 -5.44 -21.90
CA TYR A 196 -8.55 -4.45 -22.72
C TYR A 196 -10.02 -4.34 -22.34
N ASP A 197 -10.71 -5.46 -22.09
CA ASP A 197 -12.10 -5.48 -21.65
C ASP A 197 -12.27 -4.75 -20.30
N THR A 198 -11.48 -5.15 -19.30
CA THR A 198 -11.56 -4.58 -17.95
C THR A 198 -11.14 -3.11 -17.93
N ALA A 199 -10.09 -2.73 -18.67
CA ALA A 199 -9.67 -1.33 -18.76
C ALA A 199 -10.73 -0.46 -19.45
N SER A 200 -11.38 -0.98 -20.50
CA SER A 200 -12.47 -0.29 -21.19
C SER A 200 -13.69 -0.10 -20.28
N GLU A 201 -14.05 -1.13 -19.49
CA GLU A 201 -15.14 -1.05 -18.52
C GLU A 201 -14.94 0.08 -17.50
N ARG A 202 -13.70 0.42 -17.13
CA ARG A 202 -13.43 1.51 -16.18
C ARG A 202 -13.81 2.89 -16.70
N HIS A 203 -13.90 3.05 -18.02
CA HIS A 203 -14.33 4.28 -18.68
C HIS A 203 -15.80 4.26 -19.09
N ALA A 204 -16.45 3.10 -18.99
CA ALA A 204 -17.86 2.98 -19.30
C ALA A 204 -18.68 3.81 -18.29
N LYS A 205 -19.55 4.70 -18.79
CA LYS A 205 -20.50 5.41 -17.93
C LYS A 205 -21.48 4.38 -17.36
N PRO A 206 -21.62 4.27 -16.03
CA PRO A 206 -22.56 3.32 -15.46
C PRO A 206 -23.97 3.71 -15.88
N GLY A 207 -24.70 2.76 -16.46
CA GLY A 207 -26.12 2.92 -16.79
C GLY A 207 -27.00 3.11 -15.54
N LYS A 208 -28.31 3.27 -15.77
CA LYS A 208 -29.31 3.39 -14.69
C LYS A 208 -29.16 2.23 -13.70
N GLN A 209 -28.95 2.56 -12.44
CA GLN A 209 -28.68 1.59 -11.38
C GLN A 209 -29.99 1.00 -10.85
N ASN A 210 -30.14 -0.32 -10.94
CA ASN A 210 -31.22 -1.03 -10.26
C ASN A 210 -31.01 -1.01 -8.73
N PRO A 211 -32.07 -1.18 -7.92
CA PRO A 211 -31.92 -1.35 -6.48
C PRO A 211 -30.98 -2.51 -6.12
N PRO A 212 -30.25 -2.44 -4.98
CA PRO A 212 -29.34 -3.50 -4.59
C PRO A 212 -30.02 -4.86 -4.44
N SER A 213 -29.42 -5.91 -5.01
CA SER A 213 -29.97 -7.27 -4.97
C SER A 213 -28.91 -8.34 -4.71
N LEU A 214 -29.35 -9.56 -4.34
CA LEU A 214 -28.46 -10.68 -4.11
C LEU A 214 -27.82 -11.16 -5.43
N GLU A 215 -28.63 -11.21 -6.49
CA GLU A 215 -28.26 -11.66 -7.84
C GLU A 215 -27.21 -10.73 -8.43
N ARG A 216 -27.42 -9.41 -8.36
CA ARG A 216 -26.43 -8.43 -8.82
C ARG A 216 -25.14 -8.56 -8.02
N GLY A 217 -25.25 -8.73 -6.70
CA GLY A 217 -24.11 -8.89 -5.82
C GLY A 217 -23.28 -10.13 -6.15
N LYS A 218 -23.93 -11.25 -6.46
CA LYS A 218 -23.28 -12.48 -6.93
C LYS A 218 -22.54 -12.25 -8.24
N GLN A 219 -23.16 -11.56 -9.20
CA GLN A 219 -22.54 -11.27 -10.50
C GLN A 219 -21.26 -10.45 -10.32
N VAL A 220 -21.35 -9.29 -9.66
CA VAL A 220 -20.17 -8.44 -9.40
C VAL A 220 -19.09 -9.21 -8.64
N TYR A 221 -19.48 -10.06 -7.69
CA TYR A 221 -18.54 -10.87 -6.93
C TYR A 221 -17.77 -11.86 -7.80
N LEU A 222 -18.47 -12.58 -8.69
CA LEU A 222 -17.83 -13.53 -9.60
C LEU A 222 -16.90 -12.81 -10.60
N ASP A 223 -17.31 -11.65 -11.08
CA ASP A 223 -16.55 -10.88 -12.08
C ASP A 223 -15.29 -10.23 -11.48
N LYS A 224 -15.34 -9.83 -10.20
CA LYS A 224 -14.31 -8.97 -9.60
C LYS A 224 -13.58 -9.59 -8.41
N CYS A 225 -14.27 -10.37 -7.59
CA CYS A 225 -13.74 -10.82 -6.29
C CYS A 225 -13.28 -12.28 -6.29
N ALA A 226 -13.86 -13.13 -7.15
CA ALA A 226 -13.65 -14.57 -7.16
C ALA A 226 -12.22 -14.97 -7.57
N TYR A 227 -11.50 -14.14 -8.32
CA TYR A 227 -10.09 -14.37 -8.66
C TYR A 227 -9.20 -14.55 -7.42
N CYS A 228 -9.55 -13.88 -6.31
CA CYS A 228 -8.84 -13.99 -5.04
C CYS A 228 -9.64 -14.81 -4.01
N HIS A 229 -10.92 -14.50 -3.83
CA HIS A 229 -11.71 -15.09 -2.76
C HIS A 229 -12.36 -16.45 -3.13
N GLY A 230 -12.25 -16.89 -4.38
CA GLY A 230 -12.91 -18.09 -4.91
C GLY A 230 -14.40 -17.88 -5.14
N GLU A 231 -15.00 -18.65 -6.05
CA GLU A 231 -16.43 -18.46 -6.43
C GLU A 231 -17.40 -18.62 -5.24
N LYS A 232 -17.02 -19.46 -4.27
CA LYS A 232 -17.79 -19.72 -3.04
C LYS A 232 -17.31 -18.91 -1.83
N GLY A 233 -16.36 -17.99 -2.00
CA GLY A 233 -15.82 -17.14 -0.95
C GLY A 233 -15.03 -17.86 0.13
N LYS A 234 -14.38 -18.97 -0.19
CA LYS A 234 -13.57 -19.73 0.76
C LYS A 234 -12.14 -19.20 0.89
N GLY A 235 -11.74 -18.23 0.06
CA GLY A 235 -10.37 -17.72 0.00
C GLY A 235 -9.45 -18.63 -0.81
N ASP A 236 -10.00 -19.39 -1.75
CA ASP A 236 -9.37 -20.44 -2.56
C ASP A 236 -9.44 -20.09 -4.07
N GLY A 237 -9.49 -18.79 -4.40
CA GLY A 237 -9.41 -18.34 -5.79
C GLY A 237 -8.01 -18.58 -6.37
N PRO A 238 -7.83 -18.40 -7.69
CA PRO A 238 -6.51 -18.48 -8.34
C PRO A 238 -5.40 -17.77 -7.57
N ALA A 239 -5.67 -16.60 -6.96
CA ALA A 239 -4.70 -15.82 -6.21
C ALA A 239 -4.23 -16.40 -4.87
N ALA A 240 -4.90 -17.43 -4.36
CA ALA A 240 -4.74 -17.89 -2.99
C ALA A 240 -3.34 -18.45 -2.70
N ASP A 241 -2.74 -19.16 -3.66
CA ASP A 241 -1.48 -19.88 -3.45
C ASP A 241 -0.25 -18.97 -3.41
N TYR A 242 -0.35 -17.77 -3.98
CA TYR A 242 0.78 -16.84 -4.09
C TYR A 242 0.56 -15.50 -3.40
N SER A 243 -0.67 -15.16 -2.97
CA SER A 243 -0.93 -13.93 -2.22
C SER A 243 -0.55 -14.06 -0.75
N MET A 244 0.36 -13.22 -0.26
CA MET A 244 0.63 -13.05 1.17
C MET A 244 0.25 -11.64 1.65
N PRO A 245 -0.70 -11.49 2.59
CA PRO A 245 -1.49 -12.54 3.25
C PRO A 245 -2.53 -13.18 2.30
N GLN A 246 -2.90 -14.43 2.56
CA GLN A 246 -3.93 -15.13 1.79
C GLN A 246 -5.29 -14.41 1.82
N PRO A 247 -6.09 -14.52 0.73
CA PRO A 247 -7.44 -13.99 0.67
C PRO A 247 -8.33 -14.50 1.79
N ARG A 248 -9.25 -13.66 2.26
CA ARG A 248 -10.11 -14.02 3.38
C ARG A 248 -11.14 -15.09 2.97
N ASN A 249 -11.25 -16.14 3.78
CA ASN A 249 -12.42 -17.01 3.79
C ASN A 249 -13.65 -16.27 4.37
N LEU A 250 -14.52 -15.80 3.47
CA LEU A 250 -15.72 -15.02 3.78
C LEU A 250 -16.82 -15.89 4.41
N THR A 251 -16.83 -17.21 4.15
CA THR A 251 -17.85 -18.13 4.70
C THR A 251 -17.83 -18.23 6.23
N LYS A 252 -16.68 -17.93 6.86
CA LYS A 252 -16.52 -17.94 8.31
C LYS A 252 -17.26 -16.80 9.02
N GLY A 253 -17.68 -15.76 8.27
CA GLY A 253 -18.39 -14.60 8.81
C GLY A 253 -17.53 -13.70 9.71
N HIS A 254 -16.21 -13.87 9.66
CA HIS A 254 -15.26 -13.04 10.41
C HIS A 254 -14.35 -12.31 9.43
N ILE A 255 -14.17 -11.01 9.68
CA ILE A 255 -13.16 -10.20 9.02
C ILE A 255 -12.19 -9.66 10.07
N LYS A 256 -10.99 -9.33 9.61
CA LYS A 256 -9.91 -8.86 10.48
C LYS A 256 -10.21 -7.49 11.11
N ILE A 257 -10.69 -6.54 10.30
CA ILE A 257 -10.94 -5.15 10.69
C ILE A 257 -12.43 -4.98 10.97
N ARG A 258 -12.80 -4.74 12.22
CA ARG A 258 -14.19 -4.56 12.66
C ARG A 258 -14.29 -3.54 13.79
N SER A 259 -15.47 -2.99 14.00
CA SER A 259 -15.77 -2.12 15.15
C SER A 259 -16.46 -2.88 16.30
N THR A 260 -16.84 -4.14 16.07
CA THR A 260 -17.47 -5.00 17.09
C THR A 260 -16.43 -5.70 17.98
N PRO A 261 -16.81 -6.25 19.16
CA PRO A 261 -15.89 -6.97 20.05
C PRO A 261 -15.26 -8.23 19.44
N PHE A 262 -14.16 -8.71 20.04
CA PHE A 262 -13.42 -9.88 19.55
C PHE A 262 -14.30 -11.10 19.29
N GLY A 263 -14.08 -11.75 18.14
CA GLY A 263 -14.85 -12.93 17.71
C GLY A 263 -16.29 -12.64 17.29
N LYS A 264 -16.76 -11.38 17.26
CA LYS A 264 -18.08 -11.04 16.72
C LYS A 264 -18.00 -10.75 15.22
N ILE A 265 -19.15 -10.89 14.55
CA ILE A 265 -19.29 -10.55 13.13
C ILE A 265 -19.14 -9.02 12.95
N PRO A 266 -18.63 -8.55 11.81
CA PRO A 266 -18.54 -7.12 11.49
C PRO A 266 -19.92 -6.50 11.29
N THR A 267 -19.99 -5.17 11.38
CA THR A 267 -21.16 -4.40 10.95
C THR A 267 -21.18 -4.25 9.42
N ASP A 268 -22.32 -3.81 8.89
CA ASP A 268 -22.45 -3.45 7.47
C ASP A 268 -21.51 -2.29 7.10
N ALA A 269 -21.31 -1.32 8.01
CA ALA A 269 -20.36 -0.23 7.83
C ALA A 269 -18.90 -0.72 7.80
N ASP A 270 -18.54 -1.69 8.63
CA ASP A 270 -17.20 -2.30 8.61
C ASP A 270 -16.94 -2.98 7.25
N LEU A 271 -17.90 -3.78 6.77
CA LEU A 271 -17.81 -4.47 5.49
C LEU A 271 -17.74 -3.49 4.32
N MET A 272 -18.61 -2.47 4.29
CA MET A 272 -18.58 -1.44 3.26
C MET A 272 -17.28 -0.63 3.27
N ASN A 273 -16.72 -0.33 4.44
CA ASN A 273 -15.43 0.36 4.52
C ASN A 273 -14.32 -0.47 3.86
N VAL A 274 -14.29 -1.79 4.10
CA VAL A 274 -13.33 -2.69 3.46
C VAL A 274 -13.58 -2.81 1.95
N ILE A 275 -14.83 -2.90 1.50
CA ILE A 275 -15.15 -2.90 0.06
C ILE A 275 -14.67 -1.61 -0.60
N ASN A 276 -14.95 -0.46 0.01
CA ASN A 276 -14.65 0.84 -0.59
C ASN A 276 -13.16 1.14 -0.63
N ASN A 277 -12.45 0.86 0.46
CA ASN A 277 -11.09 1.33 0.68
C ASN A 277 -10.04 0.21 0.59
N GLY A 278 -10.48 -1.03 0.42
CA GLY A 278 -9.60 -2.20 0.41
C GLY A 278 -8.95 -2.45 1.77
N LEU A 279 -7.81 -3.14 1.74
CA LEU A 279 -6.95 -3.32 2.89
C LEU A 279 -5.52 -2.88 2.54
N ARG A 280 -5.01 -1.92 3.30
CA ARG A 280 -3.67 -1.36 3.10
C ARG A 280 -2.59 -2.45 3.18
N SER A 281 -1.60 -2.36 2.29
CA SER A 281 -0.47 -3.29 2.19
C SER A 281 -0.89 -4.75 2.06
N THR A 282 -1.97 -5.00 1.31
CA THR A 282 -2.37 -6.33 0.83
C THR A 282 -2.83 -6.20 -0.62
N THR A 283 -3.08 -7.33 -1.28
CA THR A 283 -3.59 -7.40 -2.66
C THR A 283 -5.08 -7.07 -2.80
N MET A 284 -5.73 -6.52 -1.77
CA MET A 284 -7.17 -6.26 -1.75
C MET A 284 -7.40 -4.76 -2.00
N PRO A 285 -7.74 -4.35 -3.24
CA PRO A 285 -7.90 -2.94 -3.57
C PRO A 285 -9.22 -2.38 -3.06
N GLY A 286 -9.37 -1.05 -3.18
CA GLY A 286 -10.62 -0.35 -2.93
C GLY A 286 -11.53 -0.30 -4.16
N TRP A 287 -12.78 -0.70 -3.99
CA TRP A 287 -13.78 -0.77 -5.05
C TRP A 287 -14.70 0.44 -5.12
N LYS A 288 -14.32 1.58 -4.51
CA LYS A 288 -15.16 2.80 -4.45
C LYS A 288 -15.57 3.35 -5.83
N HIS A 289 -14.79 3.04 -6.87
CA HIS A 289 -15.08 3.38 -8.26
C HIS A 289 -16.30 2.64 -8.83
N LEU A 290 -16.68 1.49 -8.27
CA LEU A 290 -17.91 0.81 -8.64
C LEU A 290 -19.14 1.62 -8.21
N PRO A 291 -20.24 1.56 -8.98
CA PRO A 291 -21.51 2.17 -8.60
C PRO A 291 -21.94 1.79 -7.18
N GLU A 292 -22.59 2.71 -6.48
CA GLU A 292 -22.96 2.49 -5.08
C GLU A 292 -23.91 1.29 -4.91
N ASN A 293 -24.88 1.11 -5.80
CA ASN A 293 -25.82 -0.02 -5.74
C ASN A 293 -25.12 -1.36 -5.99
N ASP A 294 -24.08 -1.39 -6.82
CA ASP A 294 -23.25 -2.59 -7.01
C ASP A 294 -22.48 -2.94 -5.73
N ARG A 295 -21.90 -1.94 -5.06
CA ARG A 295 -21.21 -2.15 -3.77
C ARG A 295 -22.17 -2.59 -2.66
N LYS A 296 -23.39 -2.04 -2.61
CA LYS A 296 -24.45 -2.49 -1.70
C LYS A 296 -24.90 -3.91 -2.02
N SER A 297 -24.99 -4.27 -3.31
CA SER A 297 -25.31 -5.63 -3.75
C SER A 297 -24.21 -6.61 -3.35
N LEU A 298 -22.93 -6.24 -3.51
CA LEU A 298 -21.78 -7.00 -3.01
C LEU A 298 -21.88 -7.25 -1.51
N LEU A 299 -22.22 -6.23 -0.71
CA LEU A 299 -22.44 -6.40 0.73
C LEU A 299 -23.52 -7.44 1.04
N ILE A 300 -24.66 -7.40 0.34
CA ILE A 300 -25.75 -8.38 0.48
C ILE A 300 -25.22 -9.79 0.19
N TYR A 301 -24.54 -9.97 -0.94
CA TYR A 301 -23.99 -11.26 -1.33
C TYR A 301 -22.93 -11.78 -0.36
N ILE A 302 -21.96 -10.94 0.06
CA ILE A 302 -20.91 -11.32 1.02
C ILE A 302 -21.52 -11.78 2.35
N LYS A 303 -22.57 -11.11 2.83
CA LYS A 303 -23.30 -11.54 4.04
C LYS A 303 -24.00 -12.89 3.83
N SER A 304 -24.50 -13.18 2.63
CA SER A 304 -25.14 -14.46 2.31
C SER A 304 -24.17 -15.66 2.38
N LEU A 305 -22.87 -15.44 2.16
CA LEU A 305 -21.84 -16.50 2.20
C LEU A 305 -21.65 -17.11 3.59
N SER A 306 -22.13 -16.47 4.66
CA SER A 306 -22.02 -16.98 6.02
C SER A 306 -23.35 -17.03 6.77
N LYS A 307 -23.72 -18.23 7.24
CA LYS A 307 -24.90 -18.47 8.09
C LYS A 307 -24.91 -17.62 9.37
N LYS A 308 -23.77 -17.09 9.82
CA LYS A 308 -23.67 -16.24 11.01
C LYS A 308 -24.44 -14.93 10.89
N PHE A 309 -24.45 -14.30 9.71
CA PHE A 309 -25.20 -13.05 9.50
C PHE A 309 -26.70 -13.29 9.58
N ALA A 310 -27.21 -14.33 8.91
CA ALA A 310 -28.61 -14.73 8.98
C ALA A 310 -29.03 -15.08 10.42
N LYS A 311 -28.21 -15.86 11.14
CA LYS A 311 -28.45 -16.21 12.56
C LYS A 311 -28.44 -14.99 13.48
N PHE A 312 -27.60 -14.00 13.21
CA PHE A 312 -27.56 -12.75 13.97
C PHE A 312 -28.86 -11.94 13.78
N LYS A 313 -29.31 -11.80 12.52
CA LYS A 313 -30.58 -11.12 12.17
C LYS A 313 -31.78 -11.84 12.79
N LYS A 314 -31.90 -13.17 12.62
CA LYS A 314 -32.99 -13.99 13.17
C LYS A 314 -33.13 -13.84 14.70
N ARG A 315 -32.01 -13.63 15.39
CA ARG A 315 -31.98 -13.45 16.85
C ARG A 315 -32.26 -12.01 17.32
N GLY A 316 -32.54 -11.07 16.40
CA GLY A 316 -32.83 -9.68 16.75
C GLY A 316 -31.67 -8.95 17.48
N LYS A 317 -30.43 -9.43 17.34
CA LYS A 317 -29.29 -8.87 18.08
C LYS A 317 -28.86 -7.53 17.49
N LYS A 318 -28.40 -6.62 18.35
CA LYS A 318 -27.76 -5.36 17.96
C LYS A 318 -26.25 -5.45 18.15
N HIS A 319 -25.49 -4.81 17.26
CA HIS A 319 -24.03 -4.76 17.38
C HIS A 319 -23.64 -3.84 18.55
N LYS A 320 -22.73 -4.31 19.41
CA LYS A 320 -22.00 -3.42 20.32
C LYS A 320 -20.83 -2.81 19.57
N ILE A 321 -20.75 -1.48 19.49
CA ILE A 321 -19.69 -0.77 18.79
C ILE A 321 -18.60 -0.34 19.78
N THR A 322 -17.35 -0.62 19.42
CA THR A 322 -16.17 -0.17 20.15
C THR A 322 -15.82 1.24 19.70
N LYS A 323 -15.95 2.21 20.62
CA LYS A 323 -15.60 3.61 20.38
C LYS A 323 -14.20 3.86 20.95
N ALA A 324 -13.43 4.74 20.29
CA ALA A 324 -12.13 5.16 20.80
C ALA A 324 -12.23 6.21 21.91
N GLY A 325 -13.31 7.02 21.89
CA GLY A 325 -13.39 8.22 22.72
C GLY A 325 -12.52 9.34 22.16
N LYS A 326 -12.40 10.44 22.91
CA LYS A 326 -11.49 11.54 22.60
C LYS A 326 -10.07 11.14 22.98
N ALA A 327 -9.13 11.33 22.05
CA ALA A 327 -7.73 11.03 22.29
C ALA A 327 -7.12 12.06 23.26
N PRO A 328 -6.44 11.65 24.35
CA PRO A 328 -5.70 12.56 25.22
C PRO A 328 -4.59 13.30 24.45
N PRO A 329 -4.03 14.42 24.96
CA PRO A 329 -2.82 15.00 24.36
C PRO A 329 -1.64 14.03 24.41
N LEU A 330 -0.66 14.24 23.55
CA LEU A 330 0.65 13.60 23.67
C LEU A 330 1.44 14.35 24.75
N SER A 331 1.98 13.64 25.73
CA SER A 331 2.88 14.19 26.76
C SER A 331 4.06 13.23 26.96
N PRO A 332 5.23 13.71 27.40
CA PRO A 332 6.38 12.87 27.70
C PRO A 332 6.04 11.73 28.68
N GLU A 333 5.24 12.01 29.71
CA GLU A 333 4.84 11.03 30.73
C GLU A 333 3.94 9.94 30.15
N SER A 334 3.02 10.31 29.24
CA SER A 334 2.16 9.34 28.55
C SER A 334 2.93 8.44 27.60
N ILE A 335 3.95 9.00 26.94
CA ILE A 335 4.85 8.24 26.05
C ILE A 335 5.68 7.26 26.87
N GLU A 336 6.24 7.68 28.02
CA GLU A 336 7.06 6.80 28.86
C GLU A 336 6.25 5.64 29.46
N ARG A 337 5.06 5.91 30.02
CA ARG A 337 4.14 4.84 30.46
C ARG A 337 3.75 3.90 29.31
N GLY A 338 3.53 4.47 28.12
CA GLY A 338 3.23 3.72 26.91
C GLY A 338 4.35 2.79 26.49
N LYS A 339 5.60 3.26 26.59
CA LYS A 339 6.82 2.52 26.29
C LYS A 339 6.96 1.33 27.24
N GLU A 340 6.80 1.53 28.55
CA GLU A 340 6.87 0.46 29.55
C GLU A 340 5.86 -0.67 29.26
N LEU A 341 4.60 -0.29 28.99
CA LEU A 341 3.54 -1.23 28.61
C LEU A 341 3.86 -1.94 27.28
N PHE A 342 4.41 -1.23 26.30
CA PHE A 342 4.81 -1.82 25.02
C PHE A 342 5.94 -2.84 25.19
N MET A 343 6.97 -2.51 25.97
CA MET A 343 8.10 -3.39 26.21
C MET A 343 7.69 -4.69 26.88
N THR A 344 6.73 -4.64 27.80
CA THR A 344 6.27 -5.82 28.54
C THR A 344 5.27 -6.67 27.75
N GLN A 345 4.45 -6.08 26.88
CA GLN A 345 3.24 -6.73 26.35
C GLN A 345 3.16 -6.78 24.82
N CYS A 346 4.03 -6.06 24.11
CA CYS A 346 4.00 -5.94 22.65
C CYS A 346 5.33 -6.32 21.98
N SER A 347 6.46 -5.97 22.60
CA SER A 347 7.81 -6.15 22.04
C SER A 347 8.14 -7.61 21.68
N GLY A 348 7.57 -8.59 22.40
CA GLY A 348 7.78 -10.01 22.11
C GLY A 348 7.42 -10.39 20.68
N CYS A 349 6.41 -9.75 20.07
CA CYS A 349 6.05 -9.94 18.66
C CYS A 349 6.48 -8.74 17.80
N HIS A 350 6.30 -7.51 18.28
CA HIS A 350 6.58 -6.32 17.48
C HIS A 350 8.07 -5.94 17.45
N GLY A 351 8.92 -6.54 18.28
CA GLY A 351 10.30 -6.10 18.47
C GLY A 351 10.40 -4.89 19.39
N VAL A 352 11.59 -4.65 19.95
CA VAL A 352 11.83 -3.52 20.86
C VAL A 352 11.69 -2.16 20.14
N GLU A 353 12.04 -2.12 18.86
CA GLU A 353 11.87 -0.92 18.01
C GLU A 353 10.57 -0.95 17.20
N GLY A 354 9.70 -1.94 17.44
CA GLY A 354 8.45 -2.08 16.70
C GLY A 354 8.60 -2.55 15.25
N ARG A 355 9.77 -3.07 14.82
CA ARG A 355 10.03 -3.45 13.43
C ARG A 355 9.36 -4.75 12.97
N GLY A 356 8.67 -5.45 13.87
CA GLY A 356 8.00 -6.73 13.62
C GLY A 356 8.93 -7.94 13.75
N ASP A 357 10.07 -7.77 14.41
CA ASP A 357 11.20 -8.69 14.55
C ASP A 357 11.35 -9.24 15.99
N GLY A 358 10.27 -9.22 16.78
CA GLY A 358 10.28 -9.77 18.14
C GLY A 358 10.59 -11.27 18.17
N VAL A 359 11.21 -11.74 19.25
CA VAL A 359 11.65 -13.14 19.42
C VAL A 359 10.52 -14.17 19.26
N ALA A 360 9.27 -13.79 19.58
CA ALA A 360 8.12 -14.66 19.41
C ALA A 360 7.62 -14.68 17.96
N THR A 361 7.96 -13.70 17.12
CA THR A 361 7.52 -13.63 15.72
C THR A 361 7.93 -14.87 14.96
N GLN A 362 9.20 -15.24 14.99
CA GLN A 362 9.69 -16.44 14.29
C GLN A 362 9.02 -17.74 14.75
N ARG A 363 8.38 -17.75 15.94
CA ARG A 363 7.65 -18.91 16.46
C ARG A 363 6.18 -18.95 16.06
N ILE A 364 5.59 -17.82 15.67
CA ILE A 364 4.17 -17.69 15.31
C ILE A 364 3.93 -17.51 13.82
N VAL A 365 4.98 -17.16 13.06
CA VAL A 365 4.94 -16.99 11.61
C VAL A 365 6.10 -17.72 10.95
N ASP A 366 5.77 -18.53 9.97
CA ASP A 366 6.68 -19.05 8.95
C ASP A 366 6.16 -18.57 7.58
N PHE A 367 7.04 -18.36 6.61
CA PHE A 367 6.68 -18.07 5.22
C PHE A 367 5.76 -19.15 4.62
N SER A 368 5.90 -20.41 5.04
CA SER A 368 5.00 -21.50 4.62
C SER A 368 3.60 -21.42 5.26
N SER A 369 3.48 -20.68 6.36
CA SER A 369 2.24 -20.58 7.13
C SER A 369 1.36 -19.44 6.62
N SER A 370 0.04 -19.63 6.61
CA SER A 370 -0.92 -18.52 6.37
C SER A 370 -0.93 -17.47 7.49
N ALA A 371 0.02 -17.53 8.42
CA ALA A 371 0.13 -16.63 9.55
C ALA A 371 0.57 -15.25 9.10
N ILE A 372 0.18 -14.25 9.89
CA ILE A 372 0.31 -12.85 9.53
C ILE A 372 1.42 -12.25 10.36
N TRP A 373 2.49 -11.84 9.69
CA TRP A 373 3.59 -11.09 10.28
C TRP A 373 3.06 -9.82 10.99
N PRO A 374 3.54 -9.53 12.21
CA PRO A 374 3.38 -8.23 12.84
C PRO A 374 3.84 -7.14 11.88
N ARG A 375 3.12 -6.03 11.81
CA ARG A 375 3.54 -4.90 10.96
C ARG A 375 4.72 -4.21 11.61
N ASN A 376 5.64 -3.72 10.77
CA ASN A 376 6.61 -2.73 11.15
C ASN A 376 5.88 -1.44 11.56
N LEU A 377 5.91 -1.15 12.85
CA LEU A 377 5.23 -0.02 13.49
C LEU A 377 5.88 1.33 13.15
N SER A 378 7.13 1.34 12.68
CA SER A 378 7.76 2.55 12.13
C SER A 378 7.25 2.92 10.73
N GLN A 379 6.41 2.07 10.12
CA GLN A 379 5.81 2.28 8.80
C GLN A 379 4.27 2.36 8.89
N PRO A 380 3.70 3.40 9.53
CA PRO A 380 2.27 3.50 9.83
C PRO A 380 1.38 3.53 8.58
N TRP A 381 1.90 3.94 7.42
CA TRP A 381 1.20 3.86 6.14
C TRP A 381 0.79 2.43 5.72
N THR A 382 1.39 1.41 6.35
CA THR A 382 1.09 -0.02 6.12
C THR A 382 0.01 -0.59 7.05
N PHE A 383 -0.47 0.19 8.01
CA PHE A 383 -1.41 -0.28 9.03
C PHE A 383 -2.77 -0.60 8.39
N ARG A 384 -3.22 -1.84 8.57
CA ARG A 384 -4.41 -2.36 7.86
C ARG A 384 -5.71 -1.61 8.18
N ARG A 385 -5.86 -1.12 9.42
CA ARG A 385 -7.03 -0.31 9.80
C ARG A 385 -6.86 1.16 9.39
N GLY A 386 -5.63 1.66 9.47
CA GLY A 386 -5.28 3.07 9.40
C GLY A 386 -4.25 3.42 10.45
N SER A 387 -3.58 4.55 10.26
CA SER A 387 -2.50 5.06 11.11
C SER A 387 -2.95 6.11 12.13
N THR A 388 -4.23 6.51 12.11
CA THR A 388 -4.70 7.51 13.08
C THR A 388 -4.64 6.93 14.50
N ARG A 389 -4.44 7.79 15.51
CA ARG A 389 -4.44 7.38 16.92
C ARG A 389 -5.71 6.61 17.30
N ALA A 390 -6.86 7.00 16.76
CA ALA A 390 -8.13 6.29 16.95
C ALA A 390 -8.16 4.90 16.30
N ASP A 391 -7.49 4.71 15.16
CA ASP A 391 -7.38 3.41 14.51
C ASP A 391 -6.45 2.46 15.28
N ILE A 392 -5.33 2.97 15.77
CA ILE A 392 -4.42 2.17 16.63
C ILE A 392 -5.17 1.75 17.90
N PHE A 393 -5.86 2.68 18.56
CA PHE A 393 -6.71 2.37 19.73
C PHE A 393 -7.74 1.27 19.42
N LYS A 394 -8.50 1.43 18.33
CA LYS A 394 -9.52 0.44 17.92
C LYS A 394 -8.87 -0.91 17.62
N THR A 395 -7.67 -0.94 17.05
CA THR A 395 -6.93 -2.18 16.78
C THR A 395 -6.63 -2.92 18.08
N LEU A 396 -6.13 -2.22 19.11
CA LEU A 396 -5.87 -2.82 20.43
C LEU A 396 -7.16 -3.29 21.13
N ARG A 397 -8.25 -2.51 21.05
CA ARG A 397 -9.52 -2.86 21.71
C ARG A 397 -10.32 -3.97 21.04
N THR A 398 -10.26 -4.05 19.71
CA THR A 398 -11.02 -5.03 18.94
C THR A 398 -10.23 -6.29 18.62
N GLY A 399 -8.89 -6.22 18.69
CA GLY A 399 -7.96 -7.22 18.18
C GLY A 399 -8.10 -7.43 16.67
N LEU A 400 -7.20 -8.23 16.10
CA LEU A 400 -7.28 -8.61 14.69
C LEU A 400 -7.71 -10.08 14.62
N SER A 401 -9.00 -10.29 14.32
CA SER A 401 -9.54 -11.65 14.15
C SER A 401 -8.69 -12.45 13.17
N THR A 402 -8.51 -13.75 13.44
CA THR A 402 -7.74 -14.70 12.59
C THR A 402 -6.25 -14.37 12.48
N SER A 403 -5.69 -13.71 13.49
CA SER A 403 -4.25 -13.51 13.65
C SER A 403 -3.89 -13.63 15.13
N ALA A 404 -2.59 -13.69 15.43
CA ALA A 404 -2.09 -13.74 16.80
C ALA A 404 -2.33 -12.43 17.59
N MET A 405 -2.57 -11.30 16.91
CA MET A 405 -2.78 -10.01 17.58
C MET A 405 -4.07 -10.02 18.42
N PRO A 406 -3.95 -10.02 19.77
CA PRO A 406 -5.07 -10.25 20.65
C PRO A 406 -5.95 -9.01 20.79
N LYS A 407 -7.04 -9.16 21.55
CA LYS A 407 -7.81 -8.03 22.08
C LYS A 407 -7.29 -7.70 23.49
N PHE A 408 -7.09 -6.42 23.76
CA PHE A 408 -6.87 -5.91 25.11
C PHE A 408 -8.18 -5.38 25.70
N SER A 409 -8.78 -6.14 26.62
CA SER A 409 -10.03 -5.75 27.28
C SER A 409 -9.80 -4.70 28.38
N GLU A 410 -10.87 -4.05 28.86
CA GLU A 410 -10.83 -3.12 30.00
C GLU A 410 -10.46 -3.78 31.35
N ARG A 411 -10.39 -5.12 31.38
CA ARG A 411 -9.84 -5.87 32.51
C ARG A 411 -8.32 -6.03 32.44
N ILE A 412 -7.74 -5.95 31.24
CA ILE A 412 -6.29 -6.07 31.01
C ILE A 412 -5.67 -4.68 31.01
N PHE A 413 -6.18 -3.77 30.18
CA PHE A 413 -5.77 -2.37 30.13
C PHE A 413 -6.97 -1.45 30.18
N LYS A 414 -6.90 -0.43 31.04
CA LYS A 414 -7.85 0.70 31.03
C LYS A 414 -7.67 1.55 29.77
N ASN A 415 -8.61 2.45 29.47
CA ASN A 415 -8.57 3.21 28.21
C ASN A 415 -7.38 4.15 28.18
N GLU A 416 -7.01 4.68 29.34
CA GLU A 416 -5.88 5.54 29.58
C GLU A 416 -4.57 4.82 29.21
N GLN A 417 -4.40 3.58 29.67
CA GLN A 417 -3.25 2.73 29.33
C GLN A 417 -3.17 2.40 27.83
N ILE A 418 -4.31 2.14 27.17
CA ILE A 418 -4.32 1.96 25.71
C ILE A 418 -3.89 3.25 25.01
N TRP A 419 -4.33 4.42 25.49
CA TRP A 419 -3.91 5.70 24.93
C TRP A 419 -2.42 5.99 25.13
N ASP A 420 -1.86 5.63 26.30
CA ASP A 420 -0.42 5.70 26.55
C ASP A 420 0.35 4.83 25.53
N ILE A 421 -0.05 3.56 25.32
CA ILE A 421 0.55 2.69 24.29
C ILE A 421 0.42 3.31 22.89
N VAL A 422 -0.76 3.85 22.55
CA VAL A 422 -0.98 4.51 21.25
C VAL A 422 -0.03 5.70 21.07
N ASN A 423 0.16 6.51 22.11
CA ASN A 423 1.05 7.67 22.09
C ASN A 423 2.50 7.24 21.87
N PHE A 424 2.97 6.20 22.55
CA PHE A 424 4.29 5.63 22.29
C PHE A 424 4.42 5.06 20.87
N VAL A 425 3.45 4.26 20.40
CA VAL A 425 3.52 3.68 19.04
C VAL A 425 3.58 4.77 17.96
N THR A 426 2.96 5.94 18.18
CA THR A 426 3.08 7.06 17.24
C THR A 426 4.47 7.70 17.20
N THR A 427 5.33 7.51 18.20
CA THR A 427 6.71 8.00 18.19
C THR A 427 7.69 7.06 17.49
N LEU A 428 7.29 5.81 17.20
CA LEU A 428 8.13 4.84 16.49
C LEU A 428 8.30 5.16 15.00
N ALA A 429 7.47 6.04 14.45
CA ALA A 429 7.41 6.35 13.04
C ALA A 429 7.95 7.76 12.73
N PRO A 430 8.54 7.99 11.54
CA PRO A 430 8.83 9.33 11.09
C PRO A 430 7.53 10.13 10.90
N PRO A 431 7.58 11.47 11.01
CA PRO A 431 6.39 12.33 10.94
C PRO A 431 5.69 12.28 9.58
N THR A 432 6.42 11.94 8.51
CA THR A 432 5.89 11.77 7.16
C THR A 432 6.43 10.50 6.53
N GLN A 433 5.67 9.92 5.60
CA GLN A 433 6.13 8.80 4.80
C GLN A 433 7.33 9.25 3.94
N PRO A 434 8.50 8.61 4.06
CA PRO A 434 9.64 8.94 3.21
C PRO A 434 9.30 8.73 1.74
N LYS A 435 9.77 9.65 0.89
CA LYS A 435 9.66 9.52 -0.57
C LYS A 435 10.91 8.81 -1.09
N MET A 436 10.70 7.87 -2.01
CA MET A 436 11.80 7.34 -2.81
C MET A 436 12.32 8.48 -3.69
N LYS A 437 13.63 8.72 -3.66
CA LYS A 437 14.31 9.66 -4.55
C LYS A 437 15.02 8.86 -5.64
N SER A 438 14.85 9.26 -6.89
CA SER A 438 15.54 8.69 -8.04
C SER A 438 15.99 9.84 -8.97
N PRO A 439 17.24 9.81 -9.49
CA PRO A 439 18.27 8.82 -9.21
C PRO A 439 18.77 8.88 -7.76
N ILE A 440 19.36 7.78 -7.27
CA ILE A 440 20.12 7.79 -6.01
C ILE A 440 21.43 8.53 -6.31
N HIS A 441 21.67 9.63 -5.61
CA HIS A 441 22.91 10.37 -5.74
C HIS A 441 23.96 9.79 -4.79
N ALA A 442 25.04 9.26 -5.36
CA ALA A 442 26.22 8.86 -4.59
C ALA A 442 27.25 10.00 -4.59
N LYS A 443 27.85 10.28 -3.43
CA LYS A 443 29.01 11.17 -3.31
C LYS A 443 30.25 10.37 -3.70
N LYS A 444 31.02 10.84 -4.68
CA LYS A 444 32.33 10.25 -4.98
C LYS A 444 33.27 10.54 -3.80
N VAL A 445 33.91 9.50 -3.28
CA VAL A 445 34.95 9.59 -2.26
C VAL A 445 36.24 8.97 -2.78
N THR A 446 37.38 9.39 -2.23
CA THR A 446 38.71 8.85 -2.57
C THR A 446 39.18 7.93 -1.45
N GLY A 447 39.61 6.71 -1.79
CA GLY A 447 40.06 5.70 -0.82
C GLY A 447 39.08 4.55 -0.64
N GLU A 448 39.37 3.67 0.32
CA GLU A 448 38.47 2.57 0.68
C GLU A 448 37.21 3.10 1.38
N ILE A 449 36.07 2.49 1.05
CA ILE A 449 34.77 2.79 1.67
C ILE A 449 34.54 1.72 2.74
N THR A 450 34.35 2.17 3.98
CA THR A 450 33.95 1.32 5.11
C THR A 450 32.55 0.74 4.90
N ASP A 451 32.30 -0.47 5.40
CA ASP A 451 30.95 -1.05 5.49
C ASP A 451 30.27 -0.79 6.84
N ASP A 452 30.96 -0.15 7.79
CA ASP A 452 30.38 0.27 9.07
C ASP A 452 29.37 1.41 8.85
N PRO A 453 28.07 1.20 9.12
CA PRO A 453 27.04 2.22 8.92
C PRO A 453 27.18 3.43 9.86
N ASN A 454 28.03 3.36 10.89
CA ASN A 454 28.25 4.46 11.84
C ASN A 454 29.49 5.29 11.54
N ASP A 455 30.27 4.92 10.54
CA ASP A 455 31.47 5.66 10.16
C ASP A 455 31.14 7.11 9.78
N PRO A 456 31.96 8.10 10.18
CA PRO A 456 31.77 9.51 9.82
C PRO A 456 31.61 9.78 8.32
N VAL A 457 32.16 8.94 7.44
CA VAL A 457 32.00 9.07 5.98
C VAL A 457 30.53 9.10 5.54
N TRP A 458 29.64 8.48 6.32
CA TRP A 458 28.21 8.44 6.03
C TRP A 458 27.43 9.65 6.54
N GLN A 459 27.99 10.48 7.42
CA GLN A 459 27.28 11.64 7.98
C GLN A 459 26.96 12.70 6.92
N ASP A 460 27.85 12.85 5.94
CA ASP A 460 27.68 13.77 4.80
C ASP A 460 26.94 13.14 3.62
N ALA A 461 26.63 11.84 3.68
CA ALA A 461 25.97 11.15 2.58
C ALA A 461 24.51 11.56 2.50
N GLN A 462 24.01 11.82 1.28
CA GLN A 462 22.60 12.12 1.09
C GLN A 462 21.76 10.87 1.37
N ALA A 463 21.02 10.88 2.48
CA ALA A 463 20.09 9.80 2.81
C ALA A 463 19.01 9.65 1.73
N SER A 464 18.87 8.42 1.23
CA SER A 464 17.82 8.02 0.29
C SER A 464 16.99 6.90 0.91
N PHE A 465 15.67 7.03 0.85
CA PHE A 465 14.78 5.97 1.31
C PHE A 465 14.57 4.96 0.19
N ILE A 466 14.96 3.71 0.45
CA ILE A 466 14.67 2.56 -0.40
C ILE A 466 13.63 1.71 0.33
N PRO A 467 12.44 1.47 -0.26
CA PRO A 467 11.48 0.53 0.30
C PRO A 467 12.01 -0.89 0.10
N LEU A 468 12.75 -1.39 1.08
CA LEU A 468 13.25 -2.76 1.15
C LEU A 468 12.16 -3.74 1.65
#